data_AF-A0A918UXM2-F1
#
_entry.id   AF-A0A918UXM2-F1
#
_cell.length_a   1.000
_cell.length_b   1.000
_cell.length_c   1.000
_cell.angle_alpha   90.00
_cell.angle_beta   90.00
_cell.angle_gamma   90.00
#
_symmetry.space_group_name_H-M   'P 1'
#
loop_
_entity.id
_entity.type
_entity.pdbx_description
1 polymer ?
#
loop_
_entity_poly.entity_id
_entity_poly.type
_entity_poly.pdbx_seq_one_letter_code
_entity_poly.pdbx_strand_id
1 'polypeptide(L)'
;MHETGEAFTIKQLRRRAYRLMELLGLRRVRIYDARSSCLAYLANNGVPDHILARWAGHTNVRTTKKWYVKPDVEDLCGAATTWDGLHGAATPACERLRDVRACRT
;
A
#
# COMPACT_ATOMS: atom_id res chain seq x y z
N MET A 1 -5.26 0.55 -28.07
CA MET A 1 -5.61 1.73 -28.90
C MET A 1 -7.10 1.72 -29.14
N HIS A 2 -7.76 2.88 -29.22
CA HIS A 2 -9.14 2.91 -29.73
C HIS A 2 -9.14 2.39 -31.16
N GLU A 3 -10.22 1.76 -31.59
CA GLU A 3 -10.32 1.22 -32.95
C GLU A 3 -10.19 2.30 -34.03
N THR A 4 -10.41 3.56 -33.66
CA THR A 4 -10.18 4.76 -34.50
C THR A 4 -8.75 5.30 -34.45
N GLY A 5 -7.85 4.68 -33.67
CA GLY A 5 -6.49 5.17 -33.42
C GLY A 5 -6.38 6.26 -32.35
N GLU A 6 -7.50 6.76 -31.83
CA GLU A 6 -7.51 7.81 -30.81
C GLU A 6 -7.09 7.30 -29.42
N ALA A 7 -6.60 8.24 -28.60
CA ALA A 7 -6.30 7.98 -27.20
C ALA A 7 -7.59 7.69 -26.41
N PHE A 8 -7.53 6.73 -25.49
CA PHE A 8 -8.67 6.45 -24.63
C PHE A 8 -8.86 7.52 -23.58
N THR A 9 -10.13 7.89 -23.36
CA THR A 9 -10.54 8.63 -22.18
C THR A 9 -10.40 7.78 -20.91
N ILE A 10 -10.23 8.43 -19.76
CA ILE A 10 -10.19 7.78 -18.44
C ILE A 10 -11.44 6.91 -18.20
N LYS A 11 -12.63 7.39 -18.61
CA LYS A 11 -13.89 6.67 -18.45
C LYS A 11 -13.91 5.37 -19.27
N GLN A 12 -13.35 5.40 -20.48
CA GLN A 12 -13.23 4.20 -21.33
C GLN A 12 -12.24 3.20 -20.74
N LEU A 13 -11.08 3.67 -20.28
CA LEU A 13 -10.08 2.82 -19.61
C LEU A 13 -10.68 2.09 -18.40
N ARG A 14 -11.33 2.84 -17.50
CA ARG A 14 -11.95 2.29 -16.29
C ARG A 14 -13.01 1.23 -16.61
N ARG A 15 -13.89 1.48 -17.59
CA ARG A 15 -14.92 0.51 -17.99
C ARG A 15 -14.32 -0.77 -18.55
N ARG A 16 -13.29 -0.66 -19.39
CA ARG A 16 -12.62 -1.84 -19.96
C ARG A 16 -11.92 -2.67 -18.89
N ALA A 17 -11.22 -2.03 -17.96
CA ALA A 17 -10.56 -2.74 -16.87
C ALA A 17 -11.56 -3.50 -15.98
N TYR A 18 -12.71 -2.88 -15.66
CA TYR A 18 -13.75 -3.57 -14.88
C TYR A 18 -14.36 -4.76 -15.61
N ARG A 19 -14.59 -4.65 -16.93
CA ARG A 19 -15.03 -5.80 -17.72
C ARG A 19 -13.98 -6.92 -17.74
N LEU A 20 -12.70 -6.57 -17.85
CA LEU A 20 -11.63 -7.56 -17.80
C LEU A 20 -11.56 -8.26 -16.43
N MET A 21 -11.69 -7.50 -15.34
CA MET A 21 -11.73 -8.07 -13.99
C MET A 21 -12.89 -9.05 -13.83
N GLU A 22 -14.08 -8.69 -14.32
CA GLU A 22 -15.27 -9.53 -14.28
C GLU A 22 -15.10 -10.82 -15.10
N LEU A 23 -14.58 -10.72 -16.32
CA LEU A 23 -14.28 -11.87 -17.17
C LEU A 23 -13.27 -12.84 -16.55
N LEU A 24 -12.32 -12.33 -15.78
CA LEU A 24 -11.31 -13.13 -15.08
C LEU A 24 -11.76 -13.59 -13.68
N GLY A 25 -12.97 -13.26 -13.24
CA GLY A 25 -13.45 -13.57 -11.89
C GLY A 25 -12.69 -12.84 -10.77
N LEU A 26 -12.00 -11.74 -11.08
CA LEU A 26 -11.23 -10.95 -10.13
C LEU A 26 -12.13 -10.00 -9.33
N ARG A 27 -11.76 -9.78 -8.07
CA ARG A 27 -12.38 -8.71 -7.27
C ARG A 27 -12.24 -7.39 -7.99
N ARG A 28 -13.34 -6.63 -8.06
CA ARG A 28 -13.35 -5.30 -8.65
C ARG A 28 -12.54 -4.33 -7.79
N VAL A 29 -11.41 -3.87 -8.31
CA VAL A 29 -10.53 -2.87 -7.68
C VAL A 29 -10.38 -1.68 -8.61
N ARG A 30 -10.32 -0.45 -8.07
CA ARG A 30 -10.12 0.73 -8.92
C ARG A 30 -8.67 0.71 -9.41
N ILE A 31 -8.46 0.98 -10.70
CA ILE A 31 -7.10 1.03 -11.29
C ILE A 31 -6.20 2.00 -10.51
N TYR A 32 -6.76 3.11 -10.01
CA TYR A 32 -6.03 4.09 -9.22
C TYR A 32 -5.48 3.53 -7.90
N ASP A 33 -6.15 2.53 -7.32
CA ASP A 33 -5.68 1.89 -6.08
C ASP A 33 -4.39 1.09 -6.34
N ALA A 34 -4.20 0.54 -7.56
CA ALA A 34 -2.98 -0.18 -7.92
C ALA A 34 -1.72 0.68 -7.84
N ARG A 35 -1.81 1.98 -8.22
CA ARG A 35 -0.70 2.93 -8.06
C ARG A 35 -0.31 3.07 -6.59
N SER A 36 -1.30 3.29 -5.74
CA SER A 36 -1.07 3.48 -4.31
C SER A 36 -0.52 2.22 -3.65
N SER A 37 -1.03 1.04 -4.02
CA SER A 37 -0.53 -0.24 -3.52
C SER A 37 0.90 -0.52 -3.96
N CYS A 38 1.25 -0.25 -5.21
CA CYS A 38 2.62 -0.43 -5.71
C CYS A 38 3.61 0.49 -4.98
N LEU A 39 3.26 1.77 -4.81
CA LEU A 39 4.13 2.73 -4.12
C LEU A 39 4.27 2.42 -2.62
N ALA A 40 3.19 1.96 -1.97
CA ALA A 40 3.26 1.48 -0.58
C ALA A 40 4.15 0.24 -0.44
N TYR A 41 4.01 -0.72 -1.35
CA TYR A 41 4.87 -1.92 -1.38
C TYR A 41 6.34 -1.54 -1.50
N LEU A 42 6.68 -0.66 -2.45
CA LEU A 42 8.05 -0.20 -2.65
C LEU A 42 8.60 0.55 -1.43
N ALA A 43 7.77 1.38 -0.78
CA ALA A 43 8.14 2.07 0.45
C ALA A 43 8.49 1.07 1.57
N ASN A 44 7.69 0.02 1.74
CA ASN A 44 7.90 -0.99 2.78
C ASN A 44 9.10 -1.90 2.49
N ASN A 45 9.49 -2.06 1.20
CA ASN A 45 10.69 -2.81 0.80
C ASN A 45 11.98 -1.97 0.84
N GLY A 46 11.96 -0.78 1.46
CA GLY A 46 13.17 0.01 1.71
C GLY A 46 13.65 0.85 0.53
N VAL A 47 12.82 1.10 -0.48
CA VAL A 47 13.17 2.02 -1.57
C VAL A 47 13.35 3.44 -1.00
N PRO A 48 14.45 4.14 -1.29
CA PRO A 48 14.67 5.49 -0.78
C PRO A 48 13.55 6.47 -1.14
N ASP A 49 13.12 7.27 -0.16
CA ASP A 49 11.96 8.17 -0.28
C ASP A 49 12.06 9.15 -1.47
N HIS A 50 13.27 9.58 -1.85
CA HIS A 50 13.50 10.51 -2.97
C HIS A 50 13.27 9.86 -4.34
N ILE A 51 13.63 8.58 -4.50
CA ILE A 51 13.35 7.80 -5.72
C ILE A 51 11.85 7.55 -5.81
N LEU A 52 11.25 7.16 -4.69
CA LEU A 52 9.81 6.93 -4.61
C LEU A 52 9.02 8.21 -4.92
N ALA A 53 9.47 9.38 -4.44
CA ALA A 53 8.87 10.67 -4.76
C ALA A 53 8.98 11.00 -6.25
N ARG A 54 10.14 10.71 -6.88
CA ARG A 54 10.33 10.90 -8.31
C ARG A 54 9.39 10.02 -9.14
N TRP A 55 9.24 8.75 -8.78
CA TRP A 55 8.29 7.82 -9.43
C TRP A 55 6.83 8.20 -9.16
N ALA A 56 6.54 8.72 -7.97
CA ALA A 56 5.24 9.24 -7.60
C ALA A 56 4.92 10.59 -8.30
N GLY A 57 5.90 11.23 -8.94
CA GLY A 57 5.73 12.57 -9.53
C GLY A 57 5.51 13.65 -8.48
N HIS A 58 5.91 13.42 -7.23
CA HIS A 58 5.80 14.40 -6.15
C HIS A 58 7.03 15.31 -6.15
N THR A 59 6.78 16.61 -5.99
CA THR A 59 7.85 17.62 -5.86
C THR A 59 8.53 17.57 -4.49
N ASN A 60 7.83 17.11 -3.45
CA ASN A 60 8.33 17.07 -2.08
C ASN A 60 8.34 15.63 -1.55
N VAL A 61 9.49 15.20 -1.00
CA VAL A 61 9.66 13.87 -0.40
C VAL A 61 8.74 13.67 0.81
N ARG A 62 8.45 14.73 1.58
CA ARG A 62 7.59 14.66 2.77
C ARG A 62 6.17 14.20 2.42
N THR A 63 5.63 14.58 1.26
CA THR A 63 4.29 14.15 0.86
C THR A 63 4.26 12.66 0.55
N THR A 64 5.27 12.15 -0.17
CA THR A 64 5.42 10.72 -0.48
C THR A 64 5.47 9.88 0.79
N LYS A 65 6.29 10.27 1.76
CA LYS A 65 6.43 9.55 3.03
C LYS A 65 5.11 9.49 3.79
N LYS A 66 4.39 10.62 3.88
CA LYS A 66 3.07 10.70 4.53
C LYS A 66 2.05 9.75 3.92
N TRP A 67 2.07 9.60 2.59
CA TRP A 67 1.07 8.80 1.87
C TRP A 67 1.39 7.31 1.85
N TYR A 68 2.66 6.93 1.65
CA TYR A 68 3.02 5.55 1.32
C TYR A 68 3.74 4.78 2.42
N VAL A 69 4.42 5.45 3.35
CA VAL A 69 5.03 4.77 4.50
C VAL A 69 3.94 4.59 5.56
N LYS A 70 3.38 3.38 5.59
CA LYS A 70 2.42 2.97 6.62
C LYS A 70 3.09 1.88 7.46
N PRO A 71 3.31 2.11 8.77
CA PRO A 71 3.86 1.07 9.63
C PRO A 71 2.91 -0.13 9.60
N ASP A 72 3.44 -1.31 9.32
CA ASP A 72 2.68 -2.55 9.40
C ASP A 72 2.65 -3.06 10.85
N VAL A 73 1.74 -3.99 11.13
CA VAL A 73 1.63 -4.59 12.47
C VAL A 73 2.94 -5.30 12.84
N GLU A 74 3.55 -5.99 11.88
CA GLU A 74 4.83 -6.67 11.99
C GLU A 74 5.96 -5.70 12.35
N ASP A 75 6.00 -4.52 11.73
CA ASP A 75 6.98 -3.47 12.05
C ASP A 75 6.81 -2.99 13.50
N LEU A 76 5.56 -2.82 13.94
CA LEU A 76 5.24 -2.43 15.31
C LEU A 76 5.54 -3.53 16.32
N CYS A 77 5.41 -4.80 15.95
CA CYS A 77 5.74 -5.93 16.81
C CYS A 77 7.24 -5.99 17.11
N GLY A 78 8.09 -5.74 16.11
CA GLY A 78 9.53 -5.66 16.31
C GLY A 78 9.93 -4.53 17.25
N ALA A 79 9.32 -3.35 17.08
CA ALA A 79 9.53 -2.22 17.97
C ALA A 79 9.07 -2.52 19.41
N ALA A 80 7.88 -3.10 19.57
CA ALA A 80 7.33 -3.47 20.88
C ALA A 80 8.17 -4.54 21.58
N THR A 81 8.67 -5.53 20.85
CA THR A 81 9.56 -6.58 21.41
C THR A 81 10.89 -5.99 21.88
N THR A 82 11.48 -5.08 21.10
CA THR A 82 12.72 -4.38 21.47
C THR A 82 12.52 -3.55 22.74
N TRP A 83 11.37 -2.88 22.84
CA TRP A 83 10.98 -2.08 24.00
C TRP A 83 10.75 -2.94 25.26
N ASP A 84 10.04 -4.06 25.12
CA ASP A 84 9.77 -5.01 26.20
C ASP A 84 11.07 -5.61 26.76
N GLY A 85 12.06 -5.86 25.90
CA GLY A 85 13.41 -6.29 26.29
C GLY A 85 14.20 -5.24 27.09
N LEU A 86 13.99 -3.94 26.83
CA LEU A 86 14.59 -2.86 27.62
C LEU A 86 13.97 -2.76 29.02
N HIS A 87 12.68 -3.06 29.14
CA HIS A 87 11.93 -2.98 30.41
C HIS A 87 11.90 -4.29 31.21
N GLY A 88 12.51 -5.37 30.72
CA GLY A 88 12.54 -6.67 31.40
C GLY A 88 11.20 -7.42 31.41
N ALA A 89 10.24 -7.02 30.57
CA ALA A 89 8.93 -7.67 30.46
C ALA A 89 8.99 -8.77 29.38
N ALA A 90 9.00 -10.04 29.78
CA ALA A 90 9.14 -11.18 28.87
C ALA A 90 7.80 -11.63 28.24
N THR A 91 7.04 -10.73 27.59
CA THR A 91 5.81 -11.12 26.88
C THR A 91 5.90 -10.79 25.39
N PRO A 92 5.61 -11.73 24.46
CA PRO A 92 5.65 -11.42 23.03
C PRO A 92 4.50 -10.47 22.65
N ALA A 93 4.83 -9.20 22.41
CA ALA A 93 3.87 -8.16 22.02
C ALA A 93 3.09 -8.45 20.72
N CYS A 94 3.58 -9.39 19.91
CA CYS A 94 2.98 -9.74 18.61
C CYS A 94 1.59 -10.35 18.72
N GLU A 95 1.29 -11.07 19.80
CA GLU A 95 -0.01 -11.73 19.99
C GLU A 95 -1.12 -10.71 20.28
N ARG A 96 -0.83 -9.69 21.11
CA ARG A 96 -1.77 -8.63 21.49
C ARG A 96 -2.16 -7.71 20.32
N LEU A 97 -1.24 -7.48 19.38
CA LEU A 97 -1.46 -6.56 18.25
C LEU A 97 -2.29 -7.21 17.12
N ARG A 98 -2.26 -8.53 16.99
CA ARG A 98 -3.06 -9.28 16.01
C ARG A 98 -4.55 -9.31 16.37
N ASP A 99 -4.88 -9.40 17.66
CA ASP A 99 -6.27 -9.38 18.16
C ASP A 99 -7.00 -8.05 17.90
N VAL A 100 -6.29 -6.92 17.92
CA VAL A 100 -6.88 -5.59 17.67
C VAL A 100 -7.47 -5.47 16.25
N ARG A 101 -6.95 -6.23 15.28
CA ARG A 101 -7.49 -6.27 13.91
C ARG A 101 -8.70 -7.19 13.78
N ALA A 102 -8.81 -8.23 14.63
CA ALA A 102 -9.96 -9.13 14.67
C ALA A 102 -11.24 -8.46 15.21
N CYS A 103 -11.11 -7.45 16.07
CA CYS A 103 -12.24 -6.64 16.55
C CYS A 103 -12.71 -5.54 15.58
N ARG A 104 -12.16 -5.44 14.36
CA ARG A 104 -12.46 -4.36 13.39
C ARG A 104 -13.22 -4.81 12.13
N THR A 105 -13.92 -5.95 12.20
CA THR A 105 -14.97 -6.40 11.27
C THR A 105 -16.30 -6.38 11.96
#